data_AF-A0A0K9PUU8-F1
#
_entry.id   AF-A0A0K9PUU8-F1
#
_cell.length_a   1.000
_cell.length_b   1.000
_cell.length_c   1.000
_cell.angle_alpha   90.00
_cell.angle_beta   90.00
_cell.angle_gamma   90.00
#
_symmetry.space_group_name_H-M   'P 1'
#
loop_
_entity.id
_entity.type
_entity.pdbx_description
1 polymer ?
#
loop_
_entity_poly.entity_id
_entity_poly.type
_entity_poly.pdbx_seq_one_letter_code
_entity_poly.pdbx_strand_id
1 'polypeptide(L)'
;MWSSPTICLSFALVLLATTFSGSAAHNITEILAAFPDYSVYNHYLSQTKVSDEINSRQTLTVLVLPNAAMTALADKQPVAGVKNALRLLTLLDYYDSAKLHKISQGTVLTTTLLQTTGNFQGNLGFVNITDLKGGKVGFGSTFPGARLATTYTKSVKQIEFSISVLEVSAPILFSGLLDAPTANITESLEKAGCKTFANLIVSSGVLKMYKAATDKGLTVFAPTDEAFKAKGVPDLSTLTQLQLVTLLQYHAVPQYTPKSSLKTTKLRLSTLATNSVGNYTLGVTSSGDDVSIVTDLDTARIANTVVDSTPLCILSVDHLLLSSELFGSAPAPAPIKISPAPAPESEAAASAPSPDLKSASPPMFEETPSGAPESPAGAPEEETAADVKTGDGKMLKMRSTVGLVWLFSFTLAF
;
A
#
# COMPACT_ATOMS: atom_id res chain seq x y z
N MET A 1 65.67 -30.44 33.74
CA MET A 1 65.60 -28.95 33.87
C MET A 1 66.68 -28.38 32.96
N TRP A 2 66.48 -27.31 32.19
CA TRP A 2 65.29 -26.46 31.99
C TRP A 2 65.20 -26.02 30.51
N SER A 3 64.10 -25.35 30.16
CA SER A 3 63.74 -24.91 28.81
C SER A 3 64.61 -23.77 28.25
N SER A 4 64.90 -23.80 26.94
CA SER A 4 64.36 -22.83 25.94
C SER A 4 65.17 -22.80 24.63
N PRO A 5 64.52 -22.93 23.46
CA PRO A 5 65.04 -22.45 22.18
C PRO A 5 64.35 -21.14 21.72
N THR A 6 65.16 -20.30 21.11
CA THR A 6 64.92 -19.00 20.46
C THR A 6 63.54 -18.80 19.80
N ILE A 7 62.93 -17.63 20.05
CA ILE A 7 61.69 -17.18 19.40
C ILE A 7 61.96 -16.80 17.93
N CYS A 8 61.45 -17.59 16.98
CA CYS A 8 61.35 -17.18 15.58
C CYS A 8 60.07 -16.35 15.36
N LEU A 9 60.23 -15.05 15.12
CA LEU A 9 59.12 -14.11 14.95
C LEU A 9 58.53 -14.18 13.53
N SER A 10 57.71 -15.20 13.27
CA SER A 10 57.05 -15.42 11.96
C SER A 10 55.53 -15.23 12.06
N PHE A 11 55.09 -14.02 12.41
CA PHE A 11 53.67 -13.66 12.41
C PHE A 11 53.15 -13.54 10.95
N ALA A 12 52.68 -14.66 10.39
CA ALA A 12 51.99 -14.68 9.11
C ALA A 12 50.65 -13.95 9.24
N LEU A 13 50.63 -12.67 8.85
CA LEU A 13 49.41 -11.86 8.79
C LEU A 13 48.51 -12.42 7.67
N VAL A 14 47.66 -13.38 8.01
CA VAL A 14 46.55 -13.82 7.16
C VAL A 14 45.53 -12.69 7.12
N LEU A 15 45.77 -11.72 6.23
CA LEU A 15 44.83 -10.68 5.89
C LEU A 15 43.65 -11.36 5.18
N LEU A 16 42.65 -11.77 5.96
CA LEU A 16 41.41 -12.32 5.44
C LEU A 16 40.72 -11.22 4.64
N ALA A 17 40.97 -11.21 3.33
CA ALA A 17 40.34 -10.31 2.38
C ALA A 17 38.86 -10.72 2.27
N THR A 18 38.05 -10.24 3.21
CA THR A 18 36.60 -10.28 3.12
C THR A 18 36.20 -9.41 1.95
N THR A 19 36.13 -10.02 0.76
CA THR A 19 35.55 -9.41 -0.44
C THR A 19 34.12 -9.06 -0.09
N PHE A 20 33.90 -7.79 0.23
CA PHE A 20 32.58 -7.26 0.56
C PHE A 20 31.80 -7.20 -0.76
N SER A 21 31.21 -8.34 -1.14
CA SER A 21 30.42 -8.48 -2.35
C SER A 21 29.37 -7.39 -2.34
N GLY A 22 29.53 -6.41 -3.22
CA GLY A 22 28.61 -5.29 -3.32
C GLY A 22 27.22 -5.84 -3.51
N SER A 23 26.31 -5.55 -2.56
CA SER A 23 24.95 -6.08 -2.58
C SER A 23 24.31 -5.74 -3.91
N ALA A 24 24.16 -6.75 -4.78
CA ALA A 24 23.49 -6.60 -6.07
C ALA A 24 22.01 -6.34 -5.79
N ALA A 25 21.67 -5.07 -5.65
CA ALA A 25 20.33 -4.56 -5.42
C ALA A 25 19.47 -4.94 -6.63
N HIS A 26 18.78 -6.06 -6.52
CA HIS A 26 17.85 -6.51 -7.53
C HIS A 26 16.59 -5.65 -7.49
N ASN A 27 16.03 -5.37 -8.66
CA ASN A 27 14.68 -4.86 -8.76
C ASN A 27 13.81 -5.88 -9.51
N ILE A 28 12.85 -6.50 -8.80
CA ILE A 28 11.96 -7.50 -9.40
C ILE A 28 11.12 -6.92 -10.55
N THR A 29 10.76 -5.63 -10.51
CA THR A 29 9.90 -5.05 -11.55
C THR A 29 10.67 -4.76 -12.83
N GLU A 30 11.96 -4.41 -12.73
CA GLU A 30 12.89 -4.34 -13.87
C GLU A 30 13.22 -5.73 -14.42
N ILE A 31 13.48 -6.71 -13.55
CA ILE A 31 13.73 -8.10 -13.94
C ILE A 31 12.55 -8.65 -14.75
N LEU A 32 11.31 -8.42 -14.31
CA LEU A 32 10.11 -8.89 -15.00
C LEU A 32 9.70 -8.00 -16.20
N ALA A 33 10.15 -6.76 -16.29
CA ALA A 33 9.91 -5.91 -17.48
C ALA A 33 10.55 -6.49 -18.76
N ALA A 34 11.61 -7.29 -18.62
CA ALA A 34 12.23 -8.01 -19.74
C ALA A 34 11.41 -9.21 -20.26
N PHE A 35 10.30 -9.59 -19.60
CA PHE A 35 9.53 -10.80 -19.89
C PHE A 35 8.02 -10.51 -19.99
N PRO A 36 7.47 -10.27 -21.20
CA PRO A 36 6.05 -9.94 -21.41
C PRO A 36 5.06 -10.95 -20.80
N ASP A 37 5.45 -12.22 -20.73
CA ASP A 37 4.68 -13.35 -20.15
C ASP A 37 4.29 -13.18 -18.67
N TYR A 38 4.93 -12.25 -17.95
CA TYR A 38 4.65 -11.94 -16.54
C TYR A 38 4.24 -10.49 -16.31
N SER A 39 3.88 -9.75 -17.36
CA SER A 39 3.47 -8.33 -17.26
C SER A 39 2.29 -8.11 -16.30
N VAL A 40 1.32 -9.03 -16.24
CA VAL A 40 0.21 -8.99 -15.27
C VAL A 40 0.71 -9.20 -13.83
N TYR A 41 1.65 -10.13 -13.62
CA TYR A 41 2.28 -10.37 -12.31
C TYR A 41 3.06 -9.13 -11.84
N ASN A 42 3.82 -8.53 -12.75
CA ASN A 42 4.61 -7.32 -12.49
C ASN A 42 3.72 -6.09 -12.15
N HIS A 43 2.60 -5.95 -12.86
CA HIS A 43 1.59 -4.93 -12.55
C HIS A 43 1.04 -5.10 -11.12
N TYR A 44 0.62 -6.30 -10.72
CA TYR A 44 0.10 -6.53 -9.37
C TYR A 44 1.18 -6.43 -8.27
N LEU A 45 2.43 -6.86 -8.50
CA LEU A 45 3.55 -6.59 -7.58
C LEU A 45 3.70 -5.09 -7.30
N SER A 46 3.65 -4.28 -8.36
CA SER A 46 3.80 -2.82 -8.31
C SER A 46 2.61 -2.14 -7.64
N GLN A 47 1.37 -2.57 -7.93
CA GLN A 47 0.15 -2.02 -7.33
C GLN A 47 0.00 -2.37 -5.85
N THR A 48 0.38 -3.58 -5.45
CA THR A 48 0.27 -4.06 -4.06
C THR A 48 1.46 -3.66 -3.18
N LYS A 49 2.51 -3.06 -3.76
CA LYS A 49 3.80 -2.75 -3.11
C LYS A 49 4.59 -3.97 -2.63
N VAL A 50 4.25 -5.18 -3.08
CA VAL A 50 5.08 -6.38 -2.84
C VAL A 50 6.40 -6.29 -3.62
N SER A 51 6.46 -5.51 -4.69
CA SER A 51 7.72 -5.06 -5.32
C SER A 51 8.72 -4.51 -4.28
N ASP A 52 8.25 -3.66 -3.40
CA ASP A 52 9.08 -2.90 -2.45
C ASP A 52 9.46 -3.81 -1.27
N GLU A 53 8.61 -4.78 -0.91
CA GLU A 53 8.93 -5.85 0.04
C GLU A 53 10.03 -6.78 -0.50
N ILE A 54 9.92 -7.23 -1.76
CA ILE A 54 10.93 -8.07 -2.44
C ILE A 54 12.26 -7.33 -2.50
N ASN A 55 12.28 -6.13 -3.09
CA ASN A 55 13.50 -5.33 -3.29
C ASN A 55 14.17 -4.88 -1.98
N SER A 56 13.50 -4.99 -0.83
CA SER A 56 14.07 -4.70 0.50
C SER A 56 14.82 -5.88 1.14
N ARG A 57 14.85 -7.05 0.49
CA ARG A 57 15.53 -8.27 0.95
C ARG A 57 16.85 -8.47 0.18
N GLN A 58 17.82 -9.15 0.80
CA GLN A 58 19.11 -9.45 0.16
C GLN A 58 19.07 -10.76 -0.66
N THR A 59 18.34 -11.76 -0.16
CA THR A 59 18.30 -13.12 -0.68
C THR A 59 16.86 -13.62 -0.63
N LEU A 60 16.32 -14.15 -1.75
CA LEU A 60 14.94 -14.67 -1.85
C LEU A 60 14.68 -15.49 -3.14
N THR A 61 13.49 -16.11 -3.23
CA THR A 61 12.95 -16.73 -4.45
C THR A 61 11.53 -16.22 -4.76
N VAL A 62 11.27 -15.75 -5.98
CA VAL A 62 9.93 -15.37 -6.46
C VAL A 62 9.37 -16.47 -7.37
N LEU A 63 8.21 -17.03 -7.00
CA LEU A 63 7.44 -17.99 -7.79
C LEU A 63 6.44 -17.24 -8.68
N VAL A 64 6.85 -16.89 -9.90
CA VAL A 64 6.01 -16.10 -10.81
C VAL A 64 4.98 -16.95 -11.53
N LEU A 65 3.80 -16.37 -11.74
CA LEU A 65 2.72 -16.97 -12.52
C LEU A 65 2.71 -16.37 -13.94
N PRO A 66 2.56 -17.19 -14.99
CA PRO A 66 2.32 -16.66 -16.34
C PRO A 66 0.99 -15.88 -16.37
N ASN A 67 0.89 -14.88 -17.25
CA ASN A 67 -0.24 -13.93 -17.30
C ASN A 67 -1.62 -14.59 -17.17
N ALA A 68 -1.88 -15.72 -17.86
CA ALA A 68 -3.16 -16.42 -17.78
C ALA A 68 -3.50 -16.92 -16.37
N ALA A 69 -2.52 -17.49 -15.64
CA ALA A 69 -2.70 -17.95 -14.27
C ALA A 69 -2.79 -16.78 -13.27
N MET A 70 -2.08 -15.68 -13.52
CA MET A 70 -2.19 -14.46 -12.70
C MET A 70 -3.55 -13.76 -12.87
N THR A 71 -4.06 -13.66 -14.10
CA THR A 71 -5.41 -13.13 -14.37
C THR A 71 -6.48 -14.00 -13.73
N ALA A 72 -6.36 -15.33 -13.80
CA ALA A 72 -7.29 -16.25 -13.14
C ALA A 72 -7.22 -16.18 -11.60
N LEU A 73 -6.05 -15.91 -11.02
CA LEU A 73 -5.89 -15.63 -9.59
C LEU A 73 -6.56 -14.31 -9.16
N ALA A 74 -6.51 -13.28 -10.00
CA ALA A 74 -6.98 -11.95 -9.65
C ALA A 74 -8.47 -11.69 -10.01
N ASP A 75 -9.10 -12.51 -10.84
CA ASP A 75 -10.48 -12.33 -11.26
C ASP A 75 -11.44 -12.24 -10.07
N LYS A 76 -12.12 -11.09 -9.96
CA LYS A 76 -13.07 -10.73 -8.88
C LYS A 76 -12.49 -10.77 -7.46
N GLN A 77 -11.17 -10.87 -7.30
CA GLN A 77 -10.52 -10.86 -5.97
C GLN A 77 -10.23 -9.44 -5.48
N PRO A 78 -10.28 -9.18 -4.16
CA PRO A 78 -9.82 -7.91 -3.61
C PRO A 78 -8.29 -7.80 -3.73
N VAL A 79 -7.80 -6.57 -3.96
CA VAL A 79 -6.35 -6.30 -4.14
C VAL A 79 -5.53 -6.72 -2.90
N ALA A 80 -6.12 -6.65 -1.71
CA ALA A 80 -5.52 -7.19 -0.47
C ALA A 80 -5.32 -8.72 -0.50
N GLY A 81 -6.27 -9.48 -1.05
CA GLY A 81 -6.15 -10.93 -1.23
C GLY A 81 -5.07 -11.29 -2.26
N VAL A 82 -5.02 -10.54 -3.36
CA VAL A 82 -3.94 -10.67 -4.36
C VAL A 82 -2.57 -10.34 -3.74
N LYS A 83 -2.49 -9.31 -2.86
CA LYS A 83 -1.27 -9.00 -2.09
C LYS A 83 -0.81 -10.19 -1.25
N ASN A 84 -1.73 -10.84 -0.53
CA ASN A 84 -1.41 -12.02 0.29
C ASN A 84 -0.92 -13.20 -0.56
N ALA A 85 -1.54 -13.45 -1.73
CA ALA A 85 -1.10 -14.50 -2.64
C ALA A 85 0.33 -14.24 -3.20
N LEU A 86 0.63 -13.01 -3.61
CA LEU A 86 1.99 -12.61 -4.07
C LEU A 86 3.04 -12.76 -2.96
N ARG A 87 2.67 -12.44 -1.71
CA ARG A 87 3.51 -12.66 -0.53
C ARG A 87 3.78 -14.15 -0.26
N LEU A 88 2.79 -15.02 -0.43
CA LEU A 88 2.96 -16.48 -0.30
C LEU A 88 3.82 -17.08 -1.43
N LEU A 89 3.72 -16.51 -2.63
CA LEU A 89 4.56 -16.87 -3.79
C LEU A 89 5.99 -16.32 -3.70
N THR A 90 6.35 -15.58 -2.64
CA THR A 90 7.71 -15.07 -2.41
C THR A 90 8.36 -15.78 -1.22
N LEU A 91 9.26 -16.71 -1.51
CA LEU A 91 10.02 -17.49 -0.52
C LEU A 91 11.21 -16.65 -0.02
N LEU A 92 11.52 -16.70 1.28
CA LEU A 92 12.64 -15.95 1.87
C LEU A 92 14.00 -16.62 1.63
N ASP A 93 14.02 -17.91 1.30
CA ASP A 93 15.23 -18.67 1.01
C ASP A 93 15.53 -18.71 -0.50
N TYR A 94 16.81 -18.82 -0.88
CA TYR A 94 17.22 -18.94 -2.29
C TYR A 94 17.20 -20.40 -2.77
N TYR A 95 16.27 -20.69 -3.67
CA TYR A 95 16.15 -21.93 -4.43
C TYR A 95 16.35 -21.65 -5.92
N ASP A 96 17.44 -22.17 -6.49
CA ASP A 96 17.60 -22.33 -7.93
C ASP A 96 17.06 -23.70 -8.39
N SER A 97 16.99 -23.90 -9.72
CA SER A 97 16.52 -25.15 -10.33
C SER A 97 17.31 -26.39 -9.89
N ALA A 98 18.59 -26.26 -9.52
CA ALA A 98 19.40 -27.40 -9.10
C ALA A 98 19.22 -27.73 -7.62
N LYS A 99 18.94 -26.73 -6.75
CA LYS A 99 18.53 -26.95 -5.36
C LYS A 99 17.17 -27.62 -5.26
N LEU A 100 16.20 -27.22 -6.09
CA LEU A 100 14.86 -27.81 -6.08
C LEU A 100 14.88 -29.33 -6.36
N HIS A 101 15.73 -29.80 -7.29
CA HIS A 101 15.93 -31.23 -7.57
C HIS A 101 16.98 -31.91 -6.67
N LYS A 102 17.35 -31.29 -5.53
CA LYS A 102 18.30 -31.83 -4.54
C LYS A 102 17.74 -31.75 -3.11
N ILE A 103 16.43 -31.70 -2.95
CA ILE A 103 15.75 -31.68 -1.65
C ILE A 103 15.93 -33.07 -1.00
N SER A 104 16.91 -33.20 -0.12
CA SER A 104 17.45 -34.49 0.37
C SER A 104 16.45 -35.41 1.09
N GLN A 105 15.32 -34.87 1.56
CA GLN A 105 14.25 -35.62 2.23
C GLN A 105 12.97 -35.71 1.39
N GLY A 106 13.03 -35.35 0.10
CA GLY A 106 11.87 -35.30 -0.81
C GLY A 106 10.93 -34.12 -0.58
N THR A 107 10.90 -33.52 0.62
CA THR A 107 10.17 -32.28 0.91
C THR A 107 10.95 -31.37 1.86
N VAL A 108 10.71 -30.06 1.78
CA VAL A 108 11.24 -29.03 2.69
C VAL A 108 10.21 -27.93 2.92
N LEU A 109 10.13 -27.45 4.16
CA LEU A 109 9.28 -26.33 4.58
C LEU A 109 10.08 -25.03 4.47
N THR A 110 9.58 -24.03 3.73
CA THR A 110 10.24 -22.72 3.58
C THR A 110 9.34 -21.57 4.04
N THR A 111 9.96 -20.52 4.56
CA THR A 111 9.28 -19.30 5.01
C THR A 111 8.98 -18.41 3.81
N THR A 112 7.85 -17.69 3.81
CA THR A 112 7.50 -16.72 2.75
C THR A 112 7.35 -15.31 3.31
N LEU A 113 7.24 -14.28 2.44
CA LEU A 113 6.88 -12.93 2.88
C LEU A 113 5.56 -12.91 3.66
N LEU A 114 4.61 -13.82 3.37
CA LEU A 114 3.32 -13.85 4.06
C LEU A 114 3.49 -14.14 5.55
N GLN A 115 4.40 -15.05 5.93
CA GLN A 115 4.68 -15.34 7.34
C GLN A 115 5.23 -14.10 8.07
N THR A 116 5.99 -13.23 7.37
CA THR A 116 6.58 -12.02 7.97
C THR A 116 5.56 -10.94 8.33
N THR A 117 4.30 -11.10 7.92
CA THR A 117 3.19 -10.22 8.35
C THR A 117 2.75 -10.47 9.78
N GLY A 118 2.87 -11.71 10.28
CA GLY A 118 2.27 -12.15 11.56
C GLY A 118 0.73 -12.25 11.55
N ASN A 119 0.05 -11.90 10.45
CA ASN A 119 -1.42 -11.93 10.35
C ASN A 119 -2.00 -13.35 10.32
N PHE A 120 -1.21 -14.34 9.90
CA PHE A 120 -1.64 -15.73 9.71
C PHE A 120 -1.08 -16.63 10.82
N GLN A 121 -1.94 -17.39 11.49
CA GLN A 121 -1.53 -18.21 12.64
C GLN A 121 -0.80 -19.50 12.23
N GLY A 122 0.13 -19.92 13.08
CA GLY A 122 0.90 -21.14 12.88
C GLY A 122 1.72 -21.10 11.59
N ASN A 123 1.65 -22.18 10.81
CA ASN A 123 2.48 -22.37 9.64
C ASN A 123 1.85 -21.85 8.32
N LEU A 124 0.68 -21.20 8.35
CA LEU A 124 -0.09 -20.88 7.14
C LEU A 124 0.63 -19.93 6.15
N GLY A 125 1.60 -19.14 6.60
CA GLY A 125 2.47 -18.33 5.73
C GLY A 125 3.73 -19.07 5.24
N PHE A 126 3.86 -20.37 5.46
CA PHE A 126 4.93 -21.21 4.90
C PHE A 126 4.46 -21.98 3.67
N VAL A 127 5.41 -22.43 2.86
CA VAL A 127 5.20 -23.28 1.69
C VAL A 127 6.00 -24.58 1.86
N ASN A 128 5.38 -25.71 1.52
CA ASN A 128 6.08 -26.97 1.31
C ASN A 128 6.56 -27.04 -0.14
N ILE A 129 7.85 -27.28 -0.33
CA ILE A 129 8.46 -27.62 -1.62
C ILE A 129 8.72 -29.12 -1.61
N THR A 130 8.30 -29.83 -2.65
CA THR A 130 8.41 -31.30 -2.72
C THR A 130 8.99 -31.73 -4.06
N ASP A 131 10.10 -32.47 -4.06
CA ASP A 131 10.63 -33.12 -5.27
C ASP A 131 9.80 -34.38 -5.57
N LEU A 132 9.27 -34.46 -6.78
CA LEU A 132 8.30 -35.45 -7.22
C LEU A 132 8.91 -36.38 -8.27
N LYS A 133 8.49 -37.65 -8.23
CA LYS A 133 8.92 -38.68 -9.19
C LYS A 133 8.74 -38.20 -10.63
N GLY A 134 9.79 -38.39 -11.44
CA GLY A 134 9.83 -37.91 -12.82
C GLY A 134 10.44 -36.52 -13.00
N GLY A 135 11.21 -36.01 -12.01
CA GLY A 135 11.94 -34.75 -12.15
C GLY A 135 11.05 -33.51 -12.13
N LYS A 136 9.91 -33.57 -11.42
CA LYS A 136 9.00 -32.44 -11.23
C LYS A 136 9.14 -31.94 -9.81
N VAL A 137 8.98 -30.65 -9.57
CA VAL A 137 8.94 -30.10 -8.20
C VAL A 137 7.56 -29.48 -7.97
N GLY A 138 6.89 -29.90 -6.92
CA GLY A 138 5.60 -29.40 -6.48
C GLY A 138 5.75 -28.37 -5.36
N PHE A 139 4.82 -27.43 -5.29
CA PHE A 139 4.66 -26.48 -4.19
C PHE A 139 3.25 -26.57 -3.63
N GLY A 140 3.09 -26.31 -2.33
CA GLY A 140 1.78 -26.27 -1.68
C GLY A 140 1.78 -25.53 -0.35
N SER A 141 0.61 -25.07 0.06
CA SER A 141 0.40 -24.55 1.42
C SER A 141 0.58 -25.66 2.46
N THR A 142 0.90 -25.28 3.70
CA THR A 142 0.85 -26.18 4.87
C THR A 142 -0.56 -26.44 5.38
N PHE A 143 -1.59 -25.79 4.83
CA PHE A 143 -2.98 -25.94 5.29
C PHE A 143 -3.41 -27.42 5.28
N PRO A 144 -4.07 -27.94 6.32
CA PRO A 144 -4.46 -29.36 6.39
C PRO A 144 -5.25 -29.83 5.17
N GLY A 145 -4.74 -30.84 4.45
CA GLY A 145 -5.36 -31.36 3.24
C GLY A 145 -5.08 -30.57 1.94
N ALA A 146 -4.20 -29.56 1.98
CA ALA A 146 -3.76 -28.85 0.79
C ALA A 146 -3.14 -29.78 -0.25
N ARG A 147 -3.40 -29.52 -1.54
CA ARG A 147 -2.91 -30.31 -2.67
C ARG A 147 -1.68 -29.66 -3.27
N LEU A 148 -0.69 -30.46 -3.68
CA LEU A 148 0.45 -30.02 -4.50
C LEU A 148 -0.01 -29.77 -5.96
N ALA A 149 -0.82 -28.72 -6.15
CA ALA A 149 -1.36 -28.33 -7.44
C ALA A 149 -0.40 -27.43 -8.24
N THR A 150 0.42 -26.63 -7.55
CA THR A 150 1.47 -25.81 -8.13
C THR A 150 2.69 -26.67 -8.45
N THR A 151 3.26 -26.53 -9.64
CA THR A 151 4.53 -27.18 -10.02
C THR A 151 5.50 -26.19 -10.64
N TYR A 152 6.80 -26.39 -10.42
CA TYR A 152 7.86 -25.74 -11.16
C TYR A 152 7.73 -26.02 -12.67
N THR A 153 7.87 -24.96 -13.49
CA THR A 153 7.86 -25.07 -14.95
C THR A 153 9.23 -24.77 -15.54
N LYS A 154 9.80 -23.60 -15.26
CA LYS A 154 11.11 -23.16 -15.80
C LYS A 154 11.75 -22.06 -14.94
N SER A 155 13.06 -21.92 -15.03
CA SER A 155 13.77 -20.78 -14.47
C SER A 155 13.64 -19.56 -15.41
N VAL A 156 13.24 -18.41 -14.86
CA VAL A 156 13.10 -17.15 -15.62
C VAL A 156 14.36 -16.30 -15.50
N LYS A 157 14.83 -16.09 -14.27
CA LYS A 157 16.06 -15.36 -13.97
C LYS A 157 16.69 -15.93 -12.70
N GLN A 158 18.01 -16.09 -12.70
CA GLN A 158 18.78 -16.36 -11.49
C GLN A 158 19.91 -15.33 -11.42
N ILE A 159 20.12 -14.79 -10.22
CA ILE A 159 21.26 -13.95 -9.84
C ILE A 159 21.80 -14.59 -8.56
N GLU A 160 22.97 -15.22 -8.65
CA GLU A 160 23.47 -16.15 -7.63
C GLU A 160 23.51 -15.52 -6.24
N PHE A 161 22.99 -16.24 -5.24
CA PHE A 161 22.84 -15.80 -3.84
C PHE A 161 21.96 -14.55 -3.58
N SER A 162 21.46 -13.88 -4.63
CA SER A 162 20.64 -12.66 -4.55
C SER A 162 19.16 -12.95 -4.83
N ILE A 163 18.78 -13.26 -6.06
CA ILE A 163 17.37 -13.50 -6.41
C ILE A 163 17.21 -14.63 -7.43
N SER A 164 16.31 -15.55 -7.13
CA SER A 164 15.83 -16.58 -8.05
C SER A 164 14.39 -16.25 -8.45
N VAL A 165 14.09 -16.27 -9.74
CA VAL A 165 12.76 -16.04 -10.31
C VAL A 165 12.39 -17.26 -11.13
N LEU A 166 11.41 -18.02 -10.65
CA LEU A 166 11.02 -19.32 -11.19
C LEU A 166 9.55 -19.29 -11.59
N GLU A 167 9.22 -19.75 -12.79
CA GLU A 167 7.83 -19.90 -13.22
C GLU A 167 7.21 -21.13 -12.56
N VAL A 168 5.99 -20.96 -12.06
CA VAL A 168 5.16 -22.06 -11.56
C VAL A 168 3.79 -22.10 -12.26
N SER A 169 3.24 -23.31 -12.39
CA SER A 169 2.07 -23.60 -13.23
C SER A 169 0.72 -23.08 -12.70
N ALA A 170 0.59 -22.86 -11.39
CA ALA A 170 -0.66 -22.47 -10.74
C ALA A 170 -0.40 -21.73 -9.41
N PRO A 171 -1.30 -20.84 -8.94
CA PRO A 171 -1.17 -20.18 -7.64
C PRO A 171 -1.21 -21.17 -6.47
N ILE A 172 -0.40 -20.93 -5.44
CA ILE A 172 -0.52 -21.62 -4.15
C ILE A 172 -1.65 -20.95 -3.37
N LEU A 173 -2.68 -21.71 -2.97
CA LEU A 173 -3.87 -21.19 -2.32
C LEU A 173 -4.25 -22.01 -1.07
N PHE A 174 -4.90 -21.35 -0.11
CA PHE A 174 -5.60 -21.96 1.02
C PHE A 174 -6.80 -21.09 1.45
N SER A 175 -7.74 -21.66 2.21
CA SER A 175 -8.95 -20.95 2.68
C SER A 175 -8.59 -19.77 3.58
N GLY A 176 -9.09 -18.58 3.27
CA GLY A 176 -8.78 -17.34 4.01
C GLY A 176 -7.56 -16.56 3.49
N LEU A 177 -6.83 -17.06 2.48
CA LEU A 177 -5.67 -16.34 1.91
C LEU A 177 -6.09 -15.08 1.13
N LEU A 178 -7.15 -15.19 0.33
CA LEU A 178 -7.63 -14.15 -0.58
C LEU A 178 -8.62 -13.19 0.08
N ASP A 179 -8.99 -13.45 1.33
CA ASP A 179 -9.94 -12.65 2.10
C ASP A 179 -9.32 -11.29 2.41
N ALA A 180 -10.00 -10.20 2.05
CA ALA A 180 -9.61 -8.87 2.50
C ALA A 180 -9.95 -8.73 3.99
N PRO A 181 -8.98 -8.34 4.86
CA PRO A 181 -9.30 -8.08 6.25
C PRO A 181 -10.25 -6.88 6.33
N THR A 182 -11.42 -7.08 6.96
CA THR A 182 -12.39 -6.02 7.26
C THR A 182 -11.87 -5.16 8.42
N ALA A 183 -10.74 -4.49 8.20
CA ALA A 183 -9.97 -3.80 9.21
C ALA A 183 -10.68 -2.51 9.65
N ASN A 184 -11.53 -2.62 10.68
CA ASN A 184 -11.98 -1.45 11.42
C ASN A 184 -10.76 -0.74 12.02
N ILE A 185 -10.52 0.50 11.56
CA ILE A 185 -9.34 1.31 11.93
C ILE A 185 -9.21 1.39 13.46
N THR A 186 -10.30 1.70 14.16
CA THR A 186 -10.34 1.83 15.63
C THR A 186 -9.95 0.54 16.34
N GLU A 187 -10.58 -0.60 15.99
CA GLU A 187 -10.26 -1.93 16.58
C GLU A 187 -8.80 -2.33 16.34
N SER A 188 -8.28 -2.02 15.15
CA SER A 188 -6.89 -2.31 14.77
C SER A 188 -5.91 -1.50 15.63
N LEU A 189 -6.20 -0.21 15.86
CA LEU A 189 -5.42 0.67 16.73
C LEU A 189 -5.50 0.25 18.21
N GLU A 190 -6.68 -0.12 18.70
CA GLU A 190 -6.87 -0.57 20.09
C GLU A 190 -6.10 -1.86 20.39
N LYS A 191 -6.12 -2.81 19.44
CA LYS A 191 -5.35 -4.06 19.50
C LYS A 191 -3.83 -3.82 19.48
N ALA A 192 -3.38 -2.72 18.88
CA ALA A 192 -1.98 -2.32 18.79
C ALA A 192 -1.47 -1.43 19.95
N GLY A 193 -2.32 -1.10 20.93
CA GLY A 193 -1.93 -0.21 22.04
C GLY A 193 -1.85 1.28 21.67
N CYS A 194 -2.64 1.71 20.69
CA CYS A 194 -2.80 3.11 20.27
C CYS A 194 -4.20 3.64 20.68
N LYS A 195 -4.66 3.34 21.90
CA LYS A 195 -6.04 3.58 22.36
C LYS A 195 -6.34 5.07 22.52
N THR A 196 -5.37 5.86 22.99
CA THR A 196 -5.49 7.32 23.06
C THR A 196 -5.74 7.90 21.66
N PHE A 197 -4.94 7.50 20.67
CA PHE A 197 -5.11 7.92 19.28
C PHE A 197 -6.45 7.45 18.68
N ALA A 198 -6.84 6.20 18.92
CA ALA A 198 -8.13 5.64 18.50
C ALA A 198 -9.33 6.45 19.01
N ASN A 199 -9.29 6.87 20.29
CA ASN A 199 -10.31 7.73 20.88
C ASN A 199 -10.30 9.15 20.27
N LEU A 200 -9.11 9.73 20.05
CA LEU A 200 -8.96 11.07 19.46
C LEU A 200 -9.49 11.15 18.01
N ILE A 201 -9.25 10.15 17.16
CA ILE A 201 -9.79 10.15 15.78
C ILE A 201 -11.32 9.94 15.74
N VAL A 202 -11.90 9.33 16.78
CA VAL A 202 -13.35 9.18 16.93
C VAL A 202 -13.98 10.48 17.44
N SER A 203 -13.47 11.07 18.53
CA SER A 203 -14.03 12.28 19.15
C SER A 203 -13.86 13.54 18.30
N SER A 204 -12.76 13.63 17.54
CA SER A 204 -12.54 14.71 16.56
C SER A 204 -13.36 14.58 15.28
N GLY A 205 -13.92 13.40 15.00
CA GLY A 205 -14.58 13.07 13.74
C GLY A 205 -13.65 12.76 12.57
N VAL A 206 -12.32 12.85 12.74
CA VAL A 206 -11.30 12.61 11.69
C VAL A 206 -11.38 11.19 11.11
N LEU A 207 -11.91 10.22 11.86
CA LEU A 207 -12.22 8.87 11.35
C LEU A 207 -13.08 8.89 10.06
N LYS A 208 -13.95 9.90 9.85
CA LYS A 208 -14.71 10.07 8.60
C LYS A 208 -13.78 10.44 7.43
N MET A 209 -12.82 11.33 7.67
CA MET A 209 -11.82 11.75 6.68
C MET A 209 -10.89 10.59 6.31
N TYR A 210 -10.44 9.80 7.29
CA TYR A 210 -9.64 8.59 7.05
C TYR A 210 -10.40 7.57 6.20
N LYS A 211 -11.68 7.31 6.49
CA LYS A 211 -12.50 6.41 5.67
C LYS A 211 -12.61 6.90 4.22
N ALA A 212 -12.88 8.18 3.99
CA ALA A 212 -12.92 8.76 2.64
C ALA A 212 -11.54 8.84 1.93
N ALA A 213 -10.44 8.93 2.69
CA ALA A 213 -9.08 8.89 2.13
C ALA A 213 -8.66 7.45 1.74
N THR A 214 -9.23 6.43 2.38
CA THR A 214 -8.91 5.02 2.12
C THR A 214 -9.18 4.62 0.67
N ASP A 215 -10.19 5.21 0.03
CA ASP A 215 -10.53 5.01 -1.39
C ASP A 215 -9.38 5.36 -2.36
N LYS A 216 -8.42 6.20 -1.94
CA LYS A 216 -7.25 6.62 -2.74
C LYS A 216 -5.94 5.99 -2.28
N GLY A 217 -5.96 5.18 -1.23
CA GLY A 217 -4.77 4.81 -0.47
C GLY A 217 -4.59 5.71 0.77
N LEU A 218 -4.44 5.09 1.93
CA LEU A 218 -4.20 5.78 3.19
C LEU A 218 -3.09 5.08 3.97
N THR A 219 -2.15 5.87 4.49
CA THR A 219 -1.17 5.42 5.49
C THR A 219 -1.33 6.26 6.75
N VAL A 220 -1.59 5.63 7.89
CA VAL A 220 -1.73 6.31 9.19
C VAL A 220 -0.54 5.96 10.08
N PHE A 221 0.17 6.97 10.55
CA PHE A 221 1.17 6.86 11.60
C PHE A 221 0.47 6.98 12.96
N ALA A 222 0.38 5.87 13.70
CA ALA A 222 -0.40 5.76 14.92
C ALA A 222 0.50 5.87 16.17
N PRO A 223 0.54 7.02 16.87
CA PRO A 223 1.26 7.13 18.13
C PRO A 223 0.72 6.14 19.17
N THR A 224 1.62 5.41 19.82
CA THR A 224 1.28 4.50 20.92
C THR A 224 0.81 5.27 22.16
N ASP A 225 0.17 4.57 23.10
CA ASP A 225 -0.22 5.14 24.40
C ASP A 225 0.98 5.54 25.29
N GLU A 226 2.22 5.26 24.85
CA GLU A 226 3.46 5.73 25.46
C GLU A 226 3.99 7.00 24.78
N ALA A 227 3.82 7.14 23.47
CA ALA A 227 4.16 8.35 22.72
C ALA A 227 3.51 9.61 23.32
N PHE A 228 2.22 9.52 23.71
CA PHE A 228 1.50 10.62 24.37
C PHE A 228 2.03 11.01 25.76
N LYS A 229 2.94 10.22 26.33
CA LYS A 229 3.59 10.47 27.64
C LYS A 229 5.07 10.86 27.49
N ALA A 230 5.57 10.95 26.26
CA ALA A 230 6.95 11.32 25.98
C ALA A 230 7.25 12.78 26.37
N LYS A 231 8.48 13.04 26.81
CA LYS A 231 8.94 14.39 27.16
C LYS A 231 9.01 15.25 25.90
N GLY A 232 8.31 16.39 25.91
CA GLY A 232 8.22 17.31 24.76
C GLY A 232 6.86 17.30 24.06
N VAL A 233 5.98 16.34 24.35
CA VAL A 233 4.60 16.37 23.87
C VAL A 233 3.83 17.53 24.52
N PRO A 234 3.20 18.42 23.73
CA PRO A 234 2.35 19.49 24.25
C PRO A 234 1.04 18.93 24.82
N ASP A 235 0.49 19.56 25.86
CA ASP A 235 -0.78 19.13 26.44
C ASP A 235 -1.92 19.32 25.44
N LEU A 236 -2.42 18.19 24.93
CA LEU A 236 -3.51 18.13 23.96
C LEU A 236 -4.82 18.75 24.49
N SER A 237 -4.97 18.86 25.81
CA SER A 237 -6.09 19.52 26.49
C SER A 237 -6.12 21.04 26.27
N THR A 238 -4.99 21.64 25.88
CA THR A 238 -4.87 23.09 25.58
C THR A 238 -5.18 23.42 24.12
N LEU A 239 -5.30 22.42 23.24
CA LEU A 239 -5.46 22.61 21.81
C LEU A 239 -6.92 22.89 21.43
N THR A 240 -7.12 23.83 20.51
CA THR A 240 -8.43 24.01 19.89
C THR A 240 -8.81 22.78 19.05
N GLN A 241 -10.11 22.54 18.86
CA GLN A 241 -10.62 21.46 18.01
C GLN A 241 -10.01 21.50 16.60
N LEU A 242 -9.74 22.68 16.05
CA LEU A 242 -9.08 22.85 14.76
C LEU A 242 -7.63 22.35 14.80
N GLN A 243 -6.83 22.76 15.79
CA GLN A 243 -5.45 22.30 15.95
C GLN A 243 -5.38 20.77 16.15
N LEU A 244 -6.31 20.19 16.93
CA LEU A 244 -6.40 18.74 17.10
C LEU A 244 -6.74 18.03 15.78
N VAL A 245 -7.70 18.54 15.01
CA VAL A 245 -8.06 18.01 13.69
C VAL A 245 -6.89 18.13 12.69
N THR A 246 -6.11 19.21 12.71
CA THR A 246 -4.90 19.35 11.88
C THR A 246 -3.79 18.38 12.34
N LEU A 247 -3.56 18.23 13.64
CA LEU A 247 -2.59 17.26 14.20
C LEU A 247 -2.90 15.82 13.77
N LEU A 248 -4.17 15.40 13.86
CA LEU A 248 -4.58 14.06 13.44
C LEU A 248 -4.53 13.87 11.91
N GLN A 249 -4.70 14.93 11.13
CA GLN A 249 -4.48 14.88 9.68
C GLN A 249 -2.98 14.86 9.31
N TYR A 250 -2.10 15.47 10.11
CA TYR A 250 -0.64 15.39 9.93
C TYR A 250 -0.10 13.96 10.15
N HIS A 251 -0.77 13.17 11.00
CA HIS A 251 -0.49 11.75 11.20
C HIS A 251 -0.94 10.83 10.06
N ALA A 252 -1.56 11.36 8.99
CA ALA A 252 -2.09 10.57 7.90
C ALA A 252 -1.60 11.06 6.54
N VAL A 253 -1.19 10.13 5.68
CA VAL A 253 -0.72 10.36 4.31
C VAL A 253 -1.77 9.81 3.33
N PRO A 254 -2.29 10.62 2.38
CA PRO A 254 -3.31 10.20 1.40
C PRO A 254 -2.72 9.37 0.24
N GLN A 255 -1.84 8.43 0.57
CA GLN A 255 -1.33 7.42 -0.35
C GLN A 255 -0.98 6.15 0.43
N TYR A 256 -0.98 4.99 -0.23
CA TYR A 256 -0.63 3.71 0.38
C TYR A 256 0.90 3.50 0.36
N THR A 257 1.53 3.46 1.55
CA THR A 257 2.99 3.45 1.72
C THR A 257 3.39 2.54 2.90
N PRO A 258 3.44 1.21 2.71
CA PRO A 258 3.89 0.28 3.76
C PRO A 258 5.36 0.49 4.14
N LYS A 259 5.79 -0.06 5.30
CA LYS A 259 7.17 0.09 5.84
C LYS A 259 8.26 -0.15 4.78
N SER A 260 8.07 -1.13 3.90
CA SER A 260 9.03 -1.47 2.84
C SER A 260 9.18 -0.37 1.77
N SER A 261 8.09 0.31 1.40
CA SER A 261 8.14 1.49 0.53
C SER A 261 8.84 2.68 1.20
N LEU A 262 8.72 2.82 2.53
CA LEU A 262 9.40 3.86 3.29
C LEU A 262 10.93 3.62 3.40
N LYS A 263 11.39 2.36 3.40
CA LYS A 263 12.84 2.04 3.36
C LYS A 263 13.51 2.51 2.06
N THR A 264 12.84 2.37 0.93
CA THR A 264 13.37 2.73 -0.39
C THR A 264 13.17 4.21 -0.73
N THR A 265 12.14 4.84 -0.18
CA THR A 265 11.71 6.21 -0.53
C THR A 265 12.35 7.27 0.39
N LYS A 266 13.43 7.92 -0.08
CA LYS A 266 14.06 9.09 0.58
C LYS A 266 13.34 10.42 0.30
N LEU A 267 12.03 10.39 0.08
CA LEU A 267 11.22 11.55 -0.33
C LEU A 267 10.50 12.17 0.88
N ARG A 268 10.15 13.45 0.79
CA ARG A 268 9.16 14.05 1.69
C ARG A 268 7.75 13.57 1.33
N LEU A 269 6.97 13.18 2.32
CA LEU A 269 5.56 12.81 2.15
C LEU A 269 4.67 14.01 2.48
N SER A 270 3.68 14.29 1.61
CA SER A 270 2.57 15.19 1.95
C SER A 270 1.53 14.46 2.81
N THR A 271 0.91 15.17 3.74
CA THR A 271 -0.08 14.63 4.68
C THR A 271 -1.49 15.11 4.34
N LEU A 272 -2.53 14.62 5.05
CA LEU A 272 -3.88 15.19 4.95
C LEU A 272 -3.94 16.63 5.49
N ALA A 273 -2.94 17.07 6.26
CA ALA A 273 -2.82 18.46 6.72
C ALA A 273 -2.08 19.37 5.71
N THR A 274 -1.51 18.83 4.62
CA THR A 274 -0.76 19.63 3.64
C THR A 274 -1.67 20.63 2.93
N ASN A 275 -1.33 21.91 3.06
CA ASN A 275 -1.98 23.02 2.40
C ASN A 275 -1.45 23.23 0.97
N SER A 276 -2.06 24.15 0.23
CA SER A 276 -1.63 24.53 -1.13
C SER A 276 -0.24 25.19 -1.21
N VAL A 277 0.40 25.47 -0.08
CA VAL A 277 1.76 26.04 0.02
C VAL A 277 2.82 24.93 0.17
N GLY A 278 2.42 23.70 0.51
CA GLY A 278 3.32 22.57 0.72
C GLY A 278 3.82 22.39 2.15
N ASN A 279 3.16 23.04 3.13
CA ASN A 279 3.47 22.88 4.55
C ASN A 279 2.98 21.49 5.04
N TYR A 280 3.28 21.12 6.28
CA TYR A 280 2.88 19.82 6.86
C TYR A 280 3.39 18.61 6.04
N THR A 281 4.66 18.64 5.62
CA THR A 281 5.33 17.46 5.06
C THR A 281 6.05 16.65 6.15
N LEU A 282 6.34 15.39 5.85
CA LEU A 282 7.10 14.47 6.69
C LEU A 282 8.37 14.04 5.95
N GLY A 283 9.52 14.09 6.60
CA GLY A 283 10.74 13.45 6.12
C GLY A 283 10.73 11.94 6.43
N VAL A 284 11.36 11.14 5.58
CA VAL A 284 11.53 9.70 5.81
C VAL A 284 13.01 9.36 5.81
N THR A 285 13.45 8.67 6.86
CA THR A 285 14.82 8.15 7.00
C THR A 285 14.78 6.66 7.31
N SER A 286 15.80 5.91 6.91
CA SER A 286 15.87 4.46 7.15
C SER A 286 17.29 4.02 7.48
N SER A 287 17.39 3.06 8.40
CA SER A 287 18.64 2.51 8.93
C SER A 287 18.52 1.00 9.10
N GLY A 288 18.99 0.23 8.10
CA GLY A 288 18.83 -1.23 8.07
C GLY A 288 17.38 -1.64 7.86
N ASP A 289 16.80 -2.40 8.81
CA ASP A 289 15.35 -2.67 8.79
C ASP A 289 14.52 -1.47 9.30
N ASP A 290 15.18 -0.52 9.97
CA ASP A 290 14.50 0.52 10.71
C ASP A 290 14.07 1.71 9.84
N VAL A 291 13.00 2.37 10.23
CA VAL A 291 12.43 3.51 9.50
C VAL A 291 11.94 4.54 10.52
N SER A 292 12.43 5.76 10.39
CA SER A 292 12.07 6.89 11.26
C SER A 292 11.54 8.06 10.42
N ILE A 293 10.38 8.55 10.82
CA ILE A 293 9.71 9.71 10.27
C ILE A 293 10.25 10.96 10.98
N VAL A 294 10.82 11.89 10.21
CA VAL A 294 11.44 13.11 10.71
C VAL A 294 10.49 14.29 10.48
N THR A 295 10.18 15.05 11.52
CA THR A 295 9.47 16.33 11.41
C THR A 295 10.44 17.49 11.66
N ASP A 296 9.96 18.73 11.57
CA ASP A 296 10.74 19.93 11.88
C ASP A 296 10.99 20.13 13.39
N LEU A 297 10.44 19.26 14.25
CA LEU A 297 10.51 19.36 15.72
C LEU A 297 10.99 18.08 16.43
N ASP A 298 10.65 16.89 15.91
CA ASP A 298 10.99 15.59 16.53
C ASP A 298 11.22 14.50 15.47
N THR A 299 11.64 13.30 15.88
CA THR A 299 11.81 12.14 15.01
C THR A 299 11.16 10.90 15.63
N ALA A 300 10.12 10.37 14.97
CA ALA A 300 9.34 9.24 15.44
C ALA A 300 9.67 7.97 14.66
N ARG A 301 9.99 6.89 15.37
CA ARG A 301 10.36 5.59 14.81
C ARG A 301 9.12 4.74 14.59
N ILE A 302 9.07 4.00 13.48
CA ILE A 302 8.01 3.01 13.26
C ILE A 302 8.27 1.76 14.10
N ALA A 303 7.46 1.60 15.15
CA ALA A 303 7.56 0.51 16.10
C ALA A 303 7.02 -0.81 15.51
N ASN A 304 5.80 -0.83 14.98
CA ASN A 304 5.17 -2.02 14.40
C ASN A 304 4.30 -1.70 13.18
N THR A 305 4.11 -2.69 12.29
CA THR A 305 3.05 -2.66 11.28
C THR A 305 1.75 -3.18 11.91
N VAL A 306 0.71 -2.34 11.95
CA VAL A 306 -0.58 -2.67 12.56
C VAL A 306 -1.58 -3.20 11.52
N VAL A 307 -1.62 -2.54 10.35
CA VAL A 307 -2.36 -2.99 9.17
C VAL A 307 -1.49 -2.76 7.94
N ASP A 308 -1.44 -3.75 7.05
CA ASP A 308 -0.83 -3.61 5.72
C ASP A 308 -1.64 -4.43 4.71
N SER A 309 -2.73 -3.80 4.23
CA SER A 309 -3.75 -4.39 3.38
C SER A 309 -4.25 -3.34 2.39
N THR A 310 -3.69 -3.32 1.18
CA THR A 310 -4.03 -2.36 0.13
C THR A 310 -5.55 -2.17 -0.01
N PRO A 311 -6.10 -0.94 0.10
CA PRO A 311 -5.42 0.37 0.08
C PRO A 311 -5.02 0.96 1.45
N LEU A 312 -5.28 0.28 2.57
CA LEU A 312 -5.01 0.79 3.93
C LEU A 312 -3.68 0.29 4.50
N CYS A 313 -2.90 1.21 5.07
CA CYS A 313 -1.78 0.92 5.95
C CYS A 313 -1.91 1.69 7.27
N ILE A 314 -1.57 1.02 8.38
CA ILE A 314 -1.44 1.62 9.71
C ILE A 314 -0.11 1.15 10.29
N LEU A 315 0.76 2.09 10.66
CA LEU A 315 2.09 1.87 11.22
C LEU A 315 2.13 2.55 12.58
N SER A 316 2.41 1.83 13.66
CA SER A 316 2.53 2.47 14.98
C SER A 316 3.89 3.16 15.13
N VAL A 317 3.91 4.29 15.84
CA VAL A 317 5.10 5.11 16.08
C VAL A 317 5.29 5.39 17.57
N ASP A 318 6.55 5.49 18.00
CA ASP A 318 6.94 5.67 19.41
C ASP A 318 6.90 7.13 19.90
N HIS A 319 6.96 8.10 19.00
CA HIS A 319 6.81 9.53 19.27
C HIS A 319 5.65 10.14 18.46
N LEU A 320 5.14 11.28 18.92
CA LEU A 320 4.06 12.03 18.28
C LEU A 320 4.61 12.91 17.15
N LEU A 321 4.02 12.87 15.95
CA LEU A 321 4.44 13.73 14.84
C LEU A 321 3.98 15.17 15.09
N LEU A 322 4.92 16.04 15.48
CA LEU A 322 4.69 17.46 15.75
C LEU A 322 5.22 18.31 14.60
N SER A 323 4.39 19.22 14.06
CA SER A 323 4.81 20.19 13.04
C SER A 323 5.13 21.55 13.68
N SER A 324 6.19 22.20 13.18
CA SER A 324 6.54 23.59 13.52
C SER A 324 5.40 24.57 13.22
N GLU A 325 4.52 24.26 12.26
CA GLU A 325 3.35 25.06 11.88
C GLU A 325 2.24 25.09 12.97
N LEU A 326 2.23 24.12 13.89
CA LEU A 326 1.26 24.03 15.00
C LEU A 326 1.89 24.28 16.37
N PHE A 327 3.15 23.88 16.56
CA PHE A 327 3.83 23.85 17.87
C PHE A 327 5.19 24.54 17.88
N GLY A 328 5.68 24.98 16.73
CA GLY A 328 6.78 25.93 16.71
C GLY A 328 6.36 27.20 17.43
N SER A 329 7.30 27.83 18.14
CA SER A 329 7.06 29.18 18.65
C SER A 329 6.70 30.07 17.46
N ALA A 330 5.48 30.64 17.47
CA ALA A 330 5.10 31.62 16.46
C ALA A 330 6.20 32.68 16.38
N PRO A 331 6.62 33.13 15.18
CA PRO A 331 7.60 34.20 15.05
C PRO A 331 7.09 35.38 15.88
N ALA A 332 7.78 35.65 17.00
CA ALA A 332 7.33 36.67 17.95
C ALA A 332 7.12 37.96 17.15
N PRO A 333 5.93 38.59 17.21
CA PRO A 333 5.56 39.67 16.30
C PRO A 333 6.65 40.73 16.35
N ALA A 334 7.42 40.81 15.26
CA ALA A 334 8.75 41.41 15.29
C ALA A 334 8.63 42.82 15.86
N PRO A 335 9.35 43.15 16.95
CA PRO A 335 9.01 44.29 17.80
C PRO A 335 8.96 45.54 16.92
N ILE A 336 7.75 46.06 16.73
CA ILE A 336 7.48 47.14 15.78
C ILE A 336 8.34 48.31 16.24
N LYS A 337 9.38 48.60 15.46
CA LYS A 337 10.21 49.79 15.68
C LYS A 337 9.36 50.99 15.30
N ILE A 338 8.61 51.48 16.29
CA ILE A 338 7.94 52.78 16.25
C ILE A 338 9.05 53.84 16.25
N SER A 339 9.63 54.09 15.07
CA SER A 339 10.35 55.33 14.82
C SER A 339 9.36 56.48 15.03
N PRO A 340 9.70 57.52 15.81
CA PRO A 340 8.76 58.60 16.10
C PRO A 340 8.34 59.33 14.82
N ALA A 341 7.03 59.56 14.67
CA ALA A 341 6.52 60.45 13.65
C ALA A 341 6.71 61.92 14.09
N PRO A 342 7.17 62.83 13.21
CA PRO A 342 6.90 64.25 13.36
C PRO A 342 5.43 64.53 13.05
N ALA A 343 4.82 65.46 13.78
CA ALA A 343 3.42 65.86 13.68
C ALA A 343 3.32 67.34 13.17
N PRO A 344 2.14 68.00 13.04
CA PRO A 344 1.72 68.51 11.73
C PRO A 344 1.34 70.02 11.69
N GLU A 345 1.21 70.57 10.48
CA GLU A 345 0.51 71.83 10.07
C GLU A 345 0.83 72.09 8.56
N SER A 346 0.08 72.83 7.73
CA SER A 346 -1.35 73.24 7.68
C SER A 346 -1.72 73.65 6.23
N GLU A 347 -3.02 73.70 5.90
CA GLU A 347 -3.66 74.47 4.78
C GLU A 347 -3.24 74.25 3.29
N ALA A 348 -4.06 74.51 2.26
CA ALA A 348 -5.53 74.56 2.12
C ALA A 348 -5.97 74.64 0.63
N ALA A 349 -7.20 74.12 0.33
CA ALA A 349 -8.07 74.46 -0.83
C ALA A 349 -7.55 74.25 -2.28
N ALA A 350 -8.36 74.13 -3.35
CA ALA A 350 -9.73 73.63 -3.63
C ALA A 350 -9.80 73.43 -5.20
N SER A 351 -10.70 72.73 -5.87
CA SER A 351 -12.16 72.47 -5.75
C SER A 351 -12.48 71.18 -6.56
N ALA A 352 -13.34 70.24 -6.12
CA ALA A 352 -14.82 70.19 -6.17
C ALA A 352 -15.44 70.05 -7.59
N PRO A 353 -16.66 69.47 -7.77
CA PRO A 353 -17.60 68.96 -6.76
C PRO A 353 -18.10 67.50 -6.98
N SER A 354 -18.82 66.97 -5.98
CA SER A 354 -19.67 65.75 -6.02
C SER A 354 -21.14 66.12 -6.42
N PRO A 355 -22.20 65.26 -6.41
CA PRO A 355 -22.58 64.27 -5.38
C PRO A 355 -23.11 62.91 -5.94
N ASP A 356 -23.79 62.13 -5.10
CA ASP A 356 -24.05 60.70 -5.26
C ASP A 356 -25.57 60.33 -5.25
N LEU A 357 -25.87 59.09 -5.67
CA LEU A 357 -27.12 58.31 -5.51
C LEU A 357 -28.47 58.87 -6.04
N LYS A 358 -29.04 58.19 -7.04
CA LYS A 358 -30.44 57.71 -6.97
C LYS A 358 -30.77 56.55 -7.92
N SER A 359 -31.83 55.80 -7.57
CA SER A 359 -32.32 54.62 -8.28
C SER A 359 -33.58 54.92 -9.09
N ALA A 360 -33.70 54.37 -10.30
CA ALA A 360 -34.92 53.81 -10.91
C ALA A 360 -34.73 53.48 -12.41
N SER A 361 -35.15 52.27 -12.82
CA SER A 361 -35.50 51.91 -14.21
C SER A 361 -37.00 52.18 -14.45
N PRO A 362 -37.64 51.87 -15.61
CA PRO A 362 -37.16 51.41 -16.92
C PRO A 362 -37.77 52.33 -18.04
N PRO A 363 -38.20 51.89 -19.25
CA PRO A 363 -37.78 50.77 -20.11
C PRO A 363 -37.38 51.21 -21.56
N MET A 364 -36.66 50.38 -22.32
CA MET A 364 -37.19 49.78 -23.58
C MET A 364 -36.19 48.89 -24.34
N PHE A 365 -36.77 47.83 -24.93
CA PHE A 365 -36.37 47.02 -26.09
C PHE A 365 -35.20 46.01 -26.09
N GLU A 366 -35.58 44.83 -26.62
CA GLU A 366 -34.83 43.79 -27.34
C GLU A 366 -33.78 42.94 -26.59
N GLU A 367 -34.31 41.89 -25.96
CA GLU A 367 -33.57 40.63 -25.74
C GLU A 367 -33.14 40.01 -27.07
N THR A 368 -31.93 39.44 -27.11
CA THR A 368 -31.57 38.38 -28.07
C THR A 368 -31.08 37.15 -27.29
N PRO A 369 -31.92 36.11 -27.13
CA PRO A 369 -31.55 34.89 -26.42
C PRO A 369 -30.84 33.87 -27.33
N SER A 370 -30.43 32.76 -26.73
CA SER A 370 -29.91 31.55 -27.40
C SER A 370 -30.78 31.09 -28.58
N GLY A 371 -30.17 30.95 -29.77
CA GLY A 371 -30.76 30.35 -30.97
C GLY A 371 -30.18 28.95 -31.25
N ALA A 372 -31.02 28.02 -31.68
CA ALA A 372 -30.72 26.58 -31.79
C ALA A 372 -30.80 26.09 -33.28
N PRO A 373 -30.92 24.78 -33.61
CA PRO A 373 -30.64 24.26 -34.96
C PRO A 373 -31.85 24.28 -35.90
N GLU A 374 -31.62 23.99 -37.20
CA GLU A 374 -32.46 23.03 -37.95
C GLU A 374 -31.77 22.48 -39.22
N SER A 375 -32.36 21.43 -39.81
CA SER A 375 -31.86 20.71 -41.00
C SER A 375 -32.39 21.28 -42.32
N PRO A 376 -31.93 20.75 -43.46
CA PRO A 376 -32.92 20.19 -44.41
C PRO A 376 -32.54 18.79 -44.93
N ALA A 377 -33.43 18.19 -45.72
CA ALA A 377 -33.34 16.81 -46.21
C ALA A 377 -33.17 16.72 -47.75
N GLY A 378 -32.83 15.53 -48.26
CA GLY A 378 -33.12 15.11 -49.65
C GLY A 378 -31.96 14.52 -50.45
N ALA A 379 -31.98 13.21 -50.69
CA ALA A 379 -31.29 12.51 -51.78
C ALA A 379 -32.05 11.20 -52.11
N PRO A 380 -32.04 10.69 -53.38
CA PRO A 380 -32.99 9.67 -53.84
C PRO A 380 -32.42 8.23 -53.98
N GLU A 381 -33.26 7.37 -54.59
CA GLU A 381 -33.19 5.92 -54.89
C GLU A 381 -31.94 5.45 -55.69
N GLU A 382 -31.57 4.16 -55.77
CA GLU A 382 -32.17 2.93 -55.14
C GLU A 382 -31.14 2.12 -54.29
N GLU A 383 -30.74 0.82 -54.45
CA GLU A 383 -31.01 -0.26 -55.42
C GLU A 383 -30.94 -1.68 -54.77
N THR A 384 -30.88 -2.77 -55.56
CA THR A 384 -31.44 -4.10 -55.20
C THR A 384 -30.48 -5.18 -54.65
N ALA A 385 -30.96 -5.92 -53.63
CA ALA A 385 -30.96 -7.41 -53.48
C ALA A 385 -31.11 -7.80 -51.97
N ALA A 386 -32.22 -8.37 -51.46
CA ALA A 386 -32.85 -9.68 -51.71
C ALA A 386 -32.01 -10.89 -51.20
N ASP A 387 -32.53 -11.90 -50.47
CA ASP A 387 -33.86 -12.18 -49.87
C ASP A 387 -33.67 -13.13 -48.65
N VAL A 388 -34.68 -13.27 -47.78
CA VAL A 388 -35.21 -14.56 -47.20
C VAL A 388 -36.19 -14.27 -46.04
N LYS A 389 -37.22 -15.12 -45.92
CA LYS A 389 -38.50 -14.81 -45.28
C LYS A 389 -38.64 -15.20 -43.79
N THR A 390 -39.28 -14.30 -43.06
CA THR A 390 -40.44 -14.47 -42.17
C THR A 390 -40.76 -15.86 -41.59
N GLY A 391 -40.94 -15.91 -40.26
CA GLY A 391 -41.70 -16.96 -39.57
C GLY A 391 -42.31 -16.46 -38.25
N ASP A 392 -43.65 -16.50 -38.13
CA ASP A 392 -44.38 -16.07 -36.94
C ASP A 392 -44.19 -17.00 -35.72
N GLY A 393 -44.02 -16.43 -34.53
CA GLY A 393 -43.78 -17.18 -33.28
C GLY A 393 -44.37 -16.51 -32.04
N LYS A 394 -45.58 -16.90 -31.64
CA LYS A 394 -46.34 -16.33 -30.51
C LYS A 394 -45.57 -16.32 -29.18
N MET A 395 -45.81 -15.28 -28.38
CA MET A 395 -45.47 -15.25 -26.95
C MET A 395 -45.98 -16.51 -26.22
N LEU A 396 -45.12 -17.17 -25.44
CA LEU A 396 -45.54 -18.13 -24.42
C LEU A 396 -44.98 -17.76 -23.05
N LYS A 397 -45.91 -17.63 -22.08
CA LYS A 397 -45.66 -17.07 -20.75
C LYS A 397 -45.15 -18.17 -19.79
N MET A 398 -43.84 -18.40 -19.77
CA MET A 398 -43.25 -19.48 -18.98
C MET A 398 -43.40 -19.22 -17.47
N ARG A 399 -44.26 -20.01 -16.81
CA ARG A 399 -44.49 -19.95 -15.36
C ARG A 399 -43.37 -20.72 -14.64
N SER A 400 -42.81 -20.12 -13.59
CA SER A 400 -41.94 -20.84 -12.67
C SER A 400 -42.74 -21.94 -11.95
N THR A 401 -42.20 -23.16 -11.93
CA THR A 401 -42.74 -24.31 -11.20
C THR A 401 -41.64 -24.84 -10.30
N VAL A 402 -41.70 -24.51 -9.01
CA VAL A 402 -40.75 -25.01 -8.01
C VAL A 402 -41.13 -26.44 -7.64
N GLY A 403 -40.43 -27.42 -8.22
CA GLY A 403 -40.60 -28.83 -7.91
C GLY A 403 -39.93 -29.22 -6.59
N LEU A 404 -40.65 -29.15 -5.49
CA LEU A 404 -40.19 -29.63 -4.18
C LEU A 404 -40.19 -31.17 -4.16
N VAL A 405 -39.01 -31.80 -4.13
CA VAL A 405 -38.87 -33.26 -3.95
C VAL A 405 -38.16 -33.56 -2.64
N TRP A 406 -38.91 -34.08 -1.68
CA TRP A 406 -38.35 -34.72 -0.48
C TRP A 406 -37.94 -36.16 -0.83
N LEU A 407 -36.76 -36.57 -0.36
CA LEU A 407 -36.37 -37.98 -0.34
C LEU A 407 -36.25 -38.43 1.12
N PHE A 408 -37.19 -39.26 1.55
CA PHE A 408 -37.17 -39.91 2.86
C PHE A 408 -36.03 -40.93 2.92
N SER A 409 -35.23 -40.89 3.98
CA SER A 409 -34.44 -42.03 4.43
C SER A 409 -35.23 -42.81 5.47
N PHE A 410 -35.34 -44.13 5.31
CA PHE A 410 -35.98 -45.01 6.30
C PHE A 410 -35.46 -46.45 6.17
N THR A 411 -35.46 -47.19 7.30
CA THR A 411 -35.17 -48.65 7.40
C THR A 411 -33.68 -49.06 7.29
N LEU A 412 -33.15 -50.00 8.09
CA LEU A 412 -33.31 -50.30 9.53
C LEU A 412 -32.12 -51.17 10.00
N ALA A 413 -31.88 -51.21 11.31
CA ALA A 413 -31.17 -52.21 12.12
C ALA A 413 -30.42 -53.37 11.44
N PHE A 414 -29.15 -53.54 11.85
CA PHE A 414 -28.83 -54.51 12.91
C PHE A 414 -27.75 -53.97 13.84
#